data_AF-A0A453E6S6-F1
#
_entry.id   AF-A0A453E6S6-F1
#
_cell.length_a   1.000
_cell.length_b   1.000
_cell.length_c   1.000
_cell.angle_alpha   90.00
_cell.angle_beta   90.00
_cell.angle_gamma   90.00
#
_symmetry.space_group_name_H-M   'P 1'
#
loop_
_entity.id
_entity.type
_entity.pdbx_description
1 polymer ?
#
loop_
_entity_poly.entity_id
_entity_poly.type
_entity_poly.pdbx_seq_one_letter_code
_entity_poly.pdbx_strand_id
1 'polypeptide(L)'
;GGHGGRGASCYVKDGQSQEDSWGGDAYAWSDLEHPFSYGSKGGSTSVEKDYGGVGGGILWLFADDLLMNGTVLADGGDSSDKGGGGSGGSIYIKAETM
;
A
#
# COMPACT_ATOMS: atom_id res chain seq x y z
N GLY A 1 -3.50 11.39 0.91
CA GLY A 1 -4.33 10.60 1.84
C GLY A 1 -3.80 9.18 1.87
N GLY A 2 -3.79 8.55 3.05
CA GLY A 2 -3.38 7.15 3.25
C GLY A 2 -1.93 6.97 3.70
N HIS A 3 -1.62 7.27 4.97
CA HIS A 3 -0.31 6.99 5.55
C HIS A 3 -0.12 5.48 5.71
N GLY A 4 0.98 4.97 5.16
CA GLY A 4 1.36 3.56 5.15
C GLY A 4 1.33 2.96 6.55
N GLY A 5 0.30 2.17 6.83
CA GLY A 5 0.39 1.17 7.86
C GLY A 5 1.46 0.19 7.43
N ARG A 6 2.39 -0.14 8.34
CA ARG A 6 3.05 -1.42 8.23
C ARG A 6 1.92 -2.44 8.17
N GLY A 7 1.84 -3.22 7.12
CA GLY A 7 0.91 -4.35 7.05
C GLY A 7 1.35 -5.39 8.07
N ALA A 8 1.24 -5.05 9.35
CA ALA A 8 1.77 -5.81 10.44
C ALA A 8 0.74 -6.89 10.77
N SER A 9 1.20 -8.12 10.80
CA SER A 9 0.51 -9.12 11.59
C SER A 9 0.80 -8.77 13.05
N CYS A 10 -0.23 -8.59 13.89
CA CYS A 10 -0.02 -8.45 15.34
C CYS A 10 0.49 -9.75 15.98
N TYR A 11 0.54 -10.84 15.21
CA TYR A 11 0.94 -12.15 15.65
C TYR A 11 2.46 -12.29 15.58
N VAL A 12 3.10 -12.46 16.72
CA VAL A 12 4.53 -12.78 16.81
C VAL A 12 4.65 -14.23 17.23
N LYS A 13 5.30 -15.05 16.40
CA LYS A 13 5.53 -16.47 16.71
C LYS A 13 6.65 -16.59 17.75
N ASP A 14 6.61 -17.61 18.59
CA ASP A 14 7.68 -17.85 19.57
C ASP A 14 9.06 -17.93 18.87
N GLY A 15 9.99 -17.10 19.34
CA GLY A 15 11.33 -16.97 18.76
C GLY A 15 11.47 -15.91 17.65
N GLN A 16 10.41 -15.19 17.29
CA GLN A 16 10.48 -14.02 16.39
C GLN A 16 10.41 -12.71 17.19
N SER A 17 11.09 -11.68 16.71
CA SER A 17 10.91 -10.33 17.23
C SER A 17 9.68 -9.66 16.60
N GLN A 18 9.15 -8.62 17.25
CA GLN A 18 8.04 -7.84 16.69
C GLN A 18 8.41 -7.24 15.32
N GLU A 19 9.69 -6.89 15.13
CA GLU A 19 10.24 -6.33 13.90
C GLU A 19 10.19 -7.33 12.73
N ASP A 20 10.26 -8.64 13.03
CA ASP A 20 10.13 -9.72 12.05
C ASP A 20 8.68 -9.98 11.61
N SER A 21 7.70 -9.43 12.32
CA SER A 21 6.26 -9.54 12.00
C SER A 21 5.66 -8.26 11.38
N TRP A 22 6.49 -7.22 11.26
CA TRP A 22 6.13 -5.95 10.65
C TRP A 22 6.23 -6.04 9.12
N GLY A 23 5.11 -5.90 8.42
CA GLY A 23 5.12 -5.78 6.95
C GLY A 23 5.41 -4.36 6.48
N GLY A 24 6.34 -4.19 5.55
CA GLY A 24 6.45 -2.99 4.71
C GLY A 24 7.31 -1.83 5.23
N ASP A 25 7.92 -1.11 4.29
CA ASP A 25 8.66 0.13 4.55
C ASP A 25 7.73 1.27 4.97
N ALA A 26 8.17 2.03 5.98
CA ALA A 26 7.31 2.98 6.69
C ALA A 26 6.98 4.24 5.88
N TYR A 27 7.76 4.62 4.88
CA TYR A 27 7.57 5.88 4.14
C TYR A 27 8.19 5.77 2.75
N ALA A 28 7.40 6.02 1.69
CA ALA A 28 7.85 5.80 0.31
C ALA A 28 7.70 7.02 -0.61
N TRP A 29 7.23 8.18 -0.11
CA TRP A 29 7.15 9.38 -0.95
C TRP A 29 8.35 10.28 -0.69
N SER A 30 9.25 10.37 -1.67
CA SER A 30 10.29 11.39 -1.72
C SER A 30 9.78 12.76 -2.17
N ASP A 31 8.58 12.79 -2.76
CA ASP A 31 7.94 13.98 -3.33
C ASP A 31 6.42 13.92 -3.08
N LEU A 32 5.86 15.01 -2.55
CA LEU A 32 4.43 15.16 -2.28
C LEU A 32 3.63 15.55 -3.53
N GLU A 33 4.25 16.27 -4.46
CA GLU A 33 3.61 16.71 -5.71
C GLU A 33 3.49 15.56 -6.72
N HIS A 34 4.42 14.60 -6.66
CA HIS A 34 4.49 13.45 -7.56
C HIS A 34 4.49 12.12 -6.78
N PRO A 35 3.37 11.73 -6.16
CA PRO A 35 3.33 10.53 -5.34
C PRO A 35 3.56 9.28 -6.20
N PHE A 36 4.65 8.57 -5.93
CA PHE A 36 5.08 7.39 -6.69
C PHE A 36 5.42 6.22 -5.77
N SER A 37 4.44 5.75 -5.01
CA SER A 37 4.56 4.55 -4.19
C SER A 37 3.51 3.52 -4.55
N TYR A 38 3.94 2.28 -4.74
CA TYR A 38 3.07 1.14 -4.98
C TYR A 38 2.22 0.75 -3.76
N GLY A 39 2.53 1.27 -2.58
CA GLY A 39 2.06 0.69 -1.33
C GLY A 39 2.86 -0.56 -0.97
N SER A 40 3.03 -0.77 0.33
CA SER A 40 3.77 -1.90 0.87
C SER A 40 2.90 -3.16 0.98
N LYS A 41 3.55 -4.32 0.86
CA LYS A 41 2.91 -5.60 1.17
C LYS A 41 2.76 -5.79 2.68
N GLY A 42 1.73 -6.52 3.07
CA GLY A 42 1.60 -7.04 4.42
C GLY A 42 2.60 -8.16 4.71
N GLY A 43 2.94 -8.33 5.99
CA GLY A 43 3.78 -9.42 6.46
C GLY A 43 3.03 -10.74 6.45
N SER A 44 3.75 -11.84 6.32
CA SER A 44 3.23 -13.22 6.38
C SER A 44 3.72 -13.92 7.63
N THR A 45 2.87 -14.76 8.24
CA THR A 45 3.28 -15.62 9.36
C THR A 45 3.94 -16.93 8.91
N SER A 46 4.15 -17.12 7.60
CA SER A 46 4.75 -18.32 6.99
C SER A 46 5.85 -17.94 6.01
N VAL A 47 6.95 -18.70 6.06
CA VAL A 47 8.08 -18.59 5.13
C VAL A 47 7.89 -19.39 3.84
N GLU A 48 7.00 -20.39 3.86
CA GLU A 48 6.76 -21.28 2.72
C GLU A 48 5.68 -20.75 1.77
N LYS A 49 4.73 -19.98 2.32
CA LYS A 49 3.64 -19.38 1.56
C LYS A 49 3.38 -17.95 2.03
N ASP A 50 3.24 -17.06 1.07
CA ASP A 50 2.86 -15.67 1.32
C ASP A 50 1.35 -15.55 1.55
N TYR A 51 0.99 -14.93 2.67
CA TYR A 51 -0.39 -14.61 3.07
C TYR A 51 -0.61 -13.11 3.24
N GLY A 52 0.41 -12.29 2.97
CA GLY A 52 0.33 -10.84 3.09
C GLY A 52 -0.52 -10.21 1.98
N GLY A 53 -1.31 -9.21 2.35
CA GLY A 53 -2.01 -8.37 1.39
C GLY A 53 -1.04 -7.62 0.47
N VAL A 54 -1.42 -7.43 -0.79
CA VAL A 54 -0.59 -6.71 -1.78
C VAL A 54 -0.72 -5.19 -1.64
N GLY A 55 0.27 -4.43 -2.12
CA GLY A 55 0.17 -2.97 -2.18
C GLY A 55 -0.87 -2.49 -3.20
N GLY A 56 -1.43 -1.30 -2.98
CA GLY A 56 -2.52 -0.75 -3.78
C GLY A 56 -2.16 -0.20 -5.17
N GLY A 57 -0.90 -0.28 -5.58
CA GLY A 57 -0.46 0.07 -6.93
C GLY A 57 -0.12 1.55 -7.14
N ILE A 58 0.10 1.93 -8.40
CA ILE A 58 0.35 3.33 -8.79
C ILE A 58 -0.57 3.66 -9.96
N LEU A 59 -1.33 4.74 -9.83
CA LEU A 59 -2.13 5.30 -10.92
C LEU A 59 -1.73 6.75 -11.15
N TRP A 60 -1.18 7.03 -12.32
CA TRP A 60 -0.94 8.38 -12.79
C TRP A 60 -1.84 8.66 -14.00
N LEU A 61 -2.70 9.67 -13.88
CA LEU A 61 -3.64 10.06 -14.92
C LEU A 61 -3.39 11.51 -15.34
N PHE A 62 -3.10 11.70 -16.62
CA PHE A 62 -2.85 12.99 -17.24
C PHE A 62 -3.86 13.19 -18.37
N ALA A 63 -4.55 14.32 -18.35
CA ALA A 63 -5.53 14.68 -19.37
C ALA A 63 -5.58 16.20 -19.53
N ASP A 64 -6.05 16.68 -20.68
CA ASP A 64 -6.32 18.12 -20.86
C ASP A 64 -7.63 18.47 -20.13
N ASP A 65 -8.69 17.68 -20.35
CA ASP A 65 -9.99 17.77 -19.67
C ASP A 65 -10.31 16.46 -18.93
N LEU A 66 -10.80 16.55 -17.69
CA LEU A 66 -11.20 15.39 -16.89
C LEU A 66 -12.58 15.60 -16.25
N LEU A 67 -13.56 14.79 -16.66
CA LEU A 67 -14.85 14.68 -15.99
C LEU A 67 -14.89 13.40 -15.17
N MET A 68 -14.80 13.53 -13.83
CA MET A 68 -14.90 12.39 -12.91
C MET A 68 -16.27 12.32 -12.25
N ASN A 69 -16.99 11.21 -12.47
CA ASN A 69 -18.20 10.87 -11.74
C ASN A 69 -18.08 9.43 -11.17
N GLY A 70 -17.31 9.30 -10.09
CA GLY A 70 -17.02 8.03 -9.46
C GLY A 70 -15.85 8.13 -8.49
N THR A 71 -15.32 6.99 -8.09
CA THR A 71 -14.19 6.91 -7.15
C THR A 71 -13.01 6.22 -7.82
N VAL A 72 -11.82 6.78 -7.63
CA VAL A 72 -10.56 6.18 -8.01
C VAL A 72 -9.87 5.72 -6.72
N LEU A 73 -9.56 4.44 -6.66
CA LEU A 73 -9.00 3.79 -5.47
C LEU A 73 -7.67 3.14 -5.82
N ALA A 74 -6.73 3.23 -4.88
CA ALA A 74 -5.47 2.50 -4.89
C ALA A 74 -5.38 1.78 -3.55
N ASP A 75 -6.36 0.94 -3.26
CA ASP A 75 -6.46 0.27 -1.97
C ASP A 75 -5.51 -0.94 -1.92
N GLY A 76 -4.86 -1.10 -0.78
CA GLY A 76 -4.07 -2.30 -0.51
C GLY A 76 -4.96 -3.51 -0.26
N GLY A 77 -4.38 -4.69 -0.39
CA GLY A 77 -5.08 -5.96 -0.18
C GLY A 77 -5.42 -6.20 1.29
N ASP A 78 -6.46 -6.99 1.53
CA ASP A 78 -6.96 -7.29 2.87
C ASP A 78 -5.98 -8.10 3.73
N SER A 79 -6.16 -8.01 5.04
CA SER A 79 -5.50 -8.88 6.01
C SER A 79 -6.20 -10.24 6.14
N SER A 80 -5.50 -11.22 6.69
CA SER A 80 -6.06 -12.51 7.10
C SER A 80 -5.49 -12.96 8.45
N ASP A 81 -6.00 -14.07 8.98
CA ASP A 81 -5.47 -14.68 10.21
C ASP A 81 -3.98 -15.08 10.10
N LYS A 82 -3.43 -15.16 8.88
CA LYS A 82 -2.06 -15.60 8.59
C LYS A 82 -1.18 -14.52 7.96
N GLY A 83 -1.68 -13.30 7.81
CA GLY A 83 -0.92 -12.22 7.19
C GLY A 83 -1.57 -10.85 7.36
N GLY A 84 -0.73 -9.81 7.44
CA GLY A 84 -1.19 -8.43 7.50
C GLY A 84 -1.77 -7.95 6.17
N GLY A 85 -2.59 -6.90 6.20
CA GLY A 85 -3.09 -6.24 4.99
C GLY A 85 -1.98 -5.45 4.29
N GLY A 86 -2.11 -5.23 2.99
CA GLY A 86 -1.23 -4.32 2.25
C GLY A 86 -1.68 -2.87 2.43
N SER A 87 -0.74 -1.94 2.29
CA SER A 87 -1.08 -0.52 2.33
C SER A 87 -1.53 0.00 0.98
N GLY A 88 -2.31 1.10 1.01
CA GLY A 88 -2.74 1.78 -0.19
C GLY A 88 -1.56 2.28 -1.03
N GLY A 89 -1.82 2.42 -2.32
CA GLY A 89 -0.92 2.91 -3.33
C GLY A 89 -1.03 4.41 -3.55
N SER A 90 -0.46 4.87 -4.67
CA SER A 90 -0.42 6.29 -5.01
C SER A 90 -1.32 6.61 -6.19
N ILE A 91 -2.10 7.67 -6.06
CA ILE A 91 -2.89 8.25 -7.14
C ILE A 91 -2.39 9.66 -7.40
N TYR A 92 -1.98 9.93 -8.63
CA TYR A 92 -1.66 11.26 -9.12
C TYR A 92 -2.54 11.58 -10.31
N ILE A 93 -3.33 12.65 -10.21
CA ILE A 93 -4.22 13.09 -11.29
C ILE A 93 -3.87 14.54 -11.58
N LYS A 94 -3.53 14.82 -12.83
CA LYS A 94 -3.26 16.17 -13.32
C LYS A 94 -4.12 16.42 -14.55
N ALA A 95 -4.95 17.45 -14.46
CA ALA A 95 -5.65 18.03 -15.58
C ALA A 95 -5.17 19.46 -15.79
N GLU A 96 -4.75 19.81 -17.00
CA GLU A 96 -4.24 21.14 -17.32
C GLU A 96 -4.73 21.52 -18.72
N THR A 97 -5.56 22.57 -18.80
CA THR A 97 -5.78 23.27 -20.07
C THR A 97 -4.50 24.01 -20.43
N MET A 98 -3.97 23.79 -21.64
CA MET A 98 -2.92 24.64 -22.23
C MET A 98 -3.33 26.11 -22.27
#